data_AF-A0A929VE03-F1
#
_entry.id   AF-A0A929VE03-F1
#
_cell.length_a   1.000
_cell.length_b   1.000
_cell.length_c   1.000
_cell.angle_alpha   90.00
_cell.angle_beta   90.00
_cell.angle_gamma   90.00
#
_symmetry.space_group_name_H-M   'P 1'
#
loop_
_entity.id
_entity.type
_entity.pdbx_description
1 polymer ?
#
loop_
_entity_poly.entity_id
_entity_poly.type
_entity_poly.pdbx_seq_one_letter_code
_entity_poly.pdbx_strand_id
1 'polypeptide(L)'
;MKEVPLSDVISRANDEHGNIKRITVSGNELEITLKDKDIPTETSRKDPSGTLYDQGLINRCADKVSDDLKKCQEKYPVINYVDPINYTEIFINILTIAVPIIIAVIFFGRLLGQAQSINKENMGFGKARAKLYGPDKKRVLFTDVAGNEAAKQDLSEVVDFLKNPKKYEKLGAKIPRGVLLAGDPGTGKTLMARAVAGEANVPFFSISGSEFAEMFVGVGASRVRDLFSKAKKNAPSIIFIDEIDAVAHKRDARGGAGREDEQTLNQILVEMDGFDNESGVIVIAATNRVDMLD
;
A
#
# COMPACT_ATOMS: atom_id res chain seq x y z
N MET A 1 0.83 -55.91 -33.06
CA MET A 1 2.10 -56.32 -33.71
C MET A 1 2.37 -57.76 -33.36
N LYS A 2 3.02 -58.54 -34.23
CA LYS A 2 3.34 -59.94 -33.96
C LYS A 2 4.62 -60.01 -33.14
N GLU A 3 4.60 -60.68 -32.00
CA GLU A 3 5.81 -60.91 -31.20
C GLU A 3 6.69 -61.97 -31.86
N VAL A 4 7.98 -61.68 -32.01
CA VAL A 4 8.97 -62.56 -32.64
C VAL A 4 10.19 -62.73 -31.73
N PRO A 5 10.77 -63.95 -31.64
CA PRO A 5 11.97 -64.18 -30.85
C PRO A 5 13.14 -63.30 -31.31
N LEU A 6 13.92 -62.79 -30.36
CA LEU A 6 15.06 -61.93 -30.65
C LEU A 6 16.07 -62.58 -31.59
N SER A 7 16.32 -63.88 -31.42
CA SER A 7 17.22 -64.66 -32.27
C SER A 7 16.81 -64.64 -33.74
N ASP A 8 15.51 -64.67 -34.02
CA ASP A 8 14.97 -64.58 -35.38
C ASP A 8 15.16 -63.18 -35.96
N VAL A 9 14.93 -62.14 -35.15
CA VAL A 9 15.18 -60.75 -35.54
C VAL A 9 16.65 -60.52 -35.88
N ILE A 10 17.57 -61.02 -35.05
CA ILE A 10 19.02 -60.88 -35.28
C ILE A 10 19.46 -61.65 -36.52
N SER A 11 18.95 -62.88 -36.71
CA SER A 11 19.25 -63.67 -37.91
C SER A 11 18.81 -62.94 -39.18
N ARG A 12 17.58 -62.40 -39.20
CA ARG A 12 17.04 -61.67 -40.35
C ARG A 12 17.70 -60.31 -40.55
N ALA A 13 18.20 -59.67 -39.50
CA ALA A 13 18.91 -58.40 -39.59
C ALA A 13 20.36 -58.55 -40.11
N ASN A 14 20.99 -59.70 -39.84
CA ASN A 14 22.35 -60.01 -40.28
C ASN A 14 22.40 -60.62 -41.70
N ASP A 15 21.27 -61.11 -42.21
CA ASP A 15 21.13 -61.68 -43.55
C ASP A 15 21.02 -60.58 -44.62
N GLU A 16 21.78 -60.72 -45.71
CA GLU A 16 21.75 -59.81 -46.86
C GLU A 16 20.40 -59.85 -47.61
N HIS A 17 19.70 -60.99 -47.53
CA HIS A 17 18.36 -61.17 -48.08
C HIS A 17 17.25 -60.98 -47.04
N GLY A 18 17.59 -60.42 -45.88
CA GLY A 18 16.64 -60.14 -44.80
C GLY A 18 15.50 -59.21 -45.23
N ASN A 19 14.33 -59.42 -44.63
CA ASN A 19 13.11 -58.66 -44.91
C ASN A 19 12.92 -57.44 -43.97
N ILE A 20 13.90 -57.11 -43.13
CA ILE A 20 13.81 -56.01 -42.16
C ILE A 20 14.36 -54.73 -42.77
N LYS A 21 13.60 -53.64 -42.66
CA LYS A 21 13.96 -52.29 -43.11
C LYS A 21 14.55 -51.46 -41.97
N ARG A 22 13.91 -51.52 -40.80
CA ARG A 22 14.27 -50.68 -39.64
C ARG A 22 13.96 -51.40 -38.34
N ILE A 23 14.86 -51.26 -37.37
CA ILE A 23 14.69 -51.69 -35.98
C ILE A 23 14.73 -50.44 -35.11
N THR A 24 13.62 -50.13 -34.46
CA THR A 24 13.55 -49.03 -33.47
C THR A 24 13.69 -49.63 -32.08
N VAL A 25 14.64 -49.15 -31.30
CA VAL A 25 14.96 -49.62 -29.95
C VAL A 25 14.45 -48.59 -28.95
N SER A 26 13.47 -48.97 -28.14
CA SER A 26 12.91 -48.14 -27.06
C SER A 26 13.13 -48.84 -25.72
N GLY A 27 14.19 -48.43 -25.00
CA GLY A 27 14.62 -49.14 -23.80
C GLY A 27 14.98 -50.61 -24.09
N ASN A 28 14.15 -51.54 -23.61
CA ASN A 28 14.30 -52.99 -23.83
C ASN A 28 13.41 -53.55 -24.95
N GLU A 29 12.49 -52.75 -25.49
CA GLU A 29 11.55 -53.16 -26.52
C GLU A 29 12.09 -52.79 -27.91
N LEU A 30 11.84 -53.67 -28.87
CA LEU A 30 12.24 -53.53 -30.26
C LEU A 30 10.99 -53.51 -31.13
N GLU A 31 10.85 -52.47 -31.94
CA GLU A 31 9.85 -52.41 -32.99
C GLU A 31 10.50 -52.64 -34.35
N ILE A 32 10.03 -53.64 -35.06
CA ILE A 32 10.59 -54.08 -36.34
C ILE A 32 9.65 -53.67 -37.48
N THR A 33 10.20 -52.90 -38.41
CA THR A 33 9.55 -52.50 -39.66
C THR A 33 10.12 -53.31 -40.81
N LEU A 34 9.26 -53.99 -41.57
CA LEU A 34 9.65 -54.84 -42.72
C LEU A 34 9.84 -53.99 -43.99
N LYS A 35 10.58 -54.48 -44.99
CA LYS A 35 10.85 -53.76 -46.26
C LYS A 35 9.59 -53.40 -47.03
N ASP A 36 8.56 -54.24 -46.95
CA ASP A 36 7.30 -54.08 -47.69
C ASP A 36 6.29 -53.16 -46.98
N LYS A 37 6.62 -52.65 -45.79
CA LYS A 37 5.71 -51.88 -44.94
C LYS A 37 6.41 -50.66 -44.35
N ASP A 38 5.70 -49.54 -44.26
CA ASP A 38 6.25 -48.32 -43.66
C ASP A 38 5.98 -48.18 -42.16
N ILE A 39 5.14 -49.05 -41.61
CA ILE A 39 4.82 -49.12 -40.18
C ILE A 39 5.43 -50.36 -39.51
N PRO A 40 5.81 -50.28 -38.23
CA PRO A 40 6.27 -51.42 -37.46
C PRO A 40 5.17 -52.48 -37.38
N THR A 41 5.50 -53.73 -37.69
CA THR A 41 4.54 -54.85 -37.69
C THR A 41 4.89 -55.96 -36.72
N GLU A 42 6.16 -56.04 -36.34
CA GLU A 42 6.68 -57.05 -35.44
C GLU A 42 7.31 -56.39 -34.21
N THR A 43 7.22 -57.05 -33.06
CA THR A 43 7.83 -56.61 -31.81
C THR A 43 8.73 -57.69 -31.25
N SER A 44 9.81 -57.28 -30.59
CA SER A 44 10.70 -58.18 -29.89
C SER A 44 11.28 -57.48 -28.66
N ARG A 45 12.03 -58.22 -27.83
CA ARG A 45 12.63 -57.71 -26.60
C ARG A 45 14.09 -58.12 -26.54
N LYS A 46 14.96 -57.17 -26.20
CA LYS A 46 16.38 -57.44 -25.96
C LYS A 46 16.63 -57.75 -24.49
N ASP A 47 17.73 -58.43 -24.20
CA ASP A 47 18.18 -58.56 -22.82
C ASP A 47 18.47 -57.17 -22.21
N PRO A 48 17.97 -56.87 -20.99
CA PRO A 48 18.28 -55.64 -20.26
C PRO A 48 19.78 -55.43 -20.02
N SER A 49 20.60 -56.48 -19.95
CA SER A 49 22.01 -56.38 -19.54
C SER A 49 23.01 -56.05 -20.66
N GLY A 50 22.58 -55.94 -21.91
CA GLY A 50 23.50 -55.73 -23.05
C GLY A 50 22.91 -54.94 -24.22
N THR A 51 23.77 -54.54 -25.16
CA THR A 51 23.35 -53.93 -26.43
C THR A 51 22.88 -55.00 -27.42
N LEU A 52 22.23 -54.59 -28.51
CA LEU A 52 21.89 -55.52 -29.59
C LEU A 52 23.13 -56.12 -30.24
N TYR A 53 24.25 -55.38 -30.26
CA TYR A 53 25.51 -55.83 -30.83
C TYR A 53 26.15 -56.93 -29.98
N ASP A 54 26.08 -56.81 -28.65
CA ASP A 54 26.55 -57.86 -27.73
C ASP A 54 25.74 -59.15 -27.85
N GLN A 55 24.49 -59.04 -28.32
CA GLN A 55 23.57 -60.16 -28.54
C GLN A 55 23.69 -60.77 -29.95
N GLY A 56 24.65 -60.31 -30.76
CA GLY A 56 24.99 -60.89 -32.05
C GLY A 56 24.54 -60.10 -33.27
N LEU A 57 23.98 -58.90 -33.10
CA LEU A 57 23.71 -57.99 -34.23
C LEU A 57 25.03 -57.47 -34.80
N ILE A 58 25.18 -57.43 -36.12
CA ILE A 58 26.39 -56.94 -36.79
C ILE A 58 26.07 -55.67 -37.55
N ASN A 59 26.70 -54.54 -37.20
CA ASN A 59 26.55 -53.30 -37.95
C ASN A 59 27.39 -53.29 -39.23
N ARG A 60 26.86 -53.87 -40.31
CA ARG A 60 27.57 -53.94 -41.60
C ARG A 60 27.63 -52.61 -42.38
N CYS A 61 26.93 -51.59 -41.90
CA CYS A 61 26.86 -50.28 -42.54
C CYS A 61 27.59 -49.17 -41.76
N ALA A 62 28.27 -49.49 -40.66
CA ALA A 62 28.93 -48.50 -39.78
C ALA A 62 30.00 -47.67 -40.50
N ASP A 63 30.81 -48.30 -41.36
CA ASP A 63 32.01 -47.68 -41.95
C ASP A 63 31.78 -47.10 -43.36
N LYS A 64 30.53 -47.07 -43.85
CA LYS A 64 30.22 -46.66 -45.22
C LYS A 64 29.72 -45.23 -45.30
N VAL A 65 30.15 -44.51 -46.34
CA VAL A 65 29.83 -43.08 -46.55
C VAL A 65 29.03 -42.88 -47.85
N SER A 66 28.07 -41.96 -47.81
CA SER A 66 27.29 -41.46 -48.97
C SER A 66 26.60 -42.54 -49.82
N ASP A 67 27.10 -42.87 -51.00
CA ASP A 67 26.41 -43.76 -51.95
C ASP A 67 26.50 -45.24 -51.55
N ASP A 68 27.60 -45.63 -50.90
CA ASP A 68 27.76 -46.99 -50.39
C ASP A 68 26.93 -47.24 -49.14
N LEU A 69 26.59 -46.17 -48.39
CA LEU A 69 25.66 -46.25 -47.27
C LEU A 69 24.24 -46.55 -47.75
N LYS A 70 23.76 -45.87 -48.79
CA LYS A 70 22.43 -46.12 -49.37
C LYS A 70 22.30 -47.55 -49.89
N LYS A 71 23.29 -48.03 -50.65
CA LYS A 71 23.34 -49.43 -51.12
C LYS A 71 23.38 -50.45 -49.97
N CYS A 72 24.00 -50.08 -48.84
CA CYS A 72 24.04 -50.92 -47.65
C CYS A 72 22.68 -50.95 -46.92
N GLN A 73 22.01 -49.81 -46.81
CA GLN A 73 20.69 -49.67 -46.18
C GLN A 73 19.55 -50.32 -46.98
N GLU A 74 19.73 -50.57 -48.28
CA GLU A 74 18.82 -51.43 -49.05
C GLU A 74 18.91 -52.91 -48.65
N LYS A 75 20.08 -53.34 -48.17
CA LYS A 75 20.37 -54.74 -47.81
C LYS A 75 20.14 -55.01 -46.34
N TYR A 76 20.65 -54.15 -45.46
CA TYR A 76 20.62 -54.29 -44.01
C TYR A 76 19.74 -53.24 -43.32
N PRO A 77 19.17 -53.53 -42.14
CA PRO A 77 18.24 -52.62 -41.48
C PRO A 77 18.93 -51.43 -40.82
N VAL A 78 18.21 -50.30 -40.78
CA VAL A 78 18.62 -49.11 -40.01
C VAL A 78 18.20 -49.27 -38.55
N ILE A 79 19.09 -48.99 -37.61
CA ILE A 79 18.83 -49.11 -36.16
C ILE A 79 18.67 -47.70 -35.59
N ASN A 80 17.50 -47.42 -35.02
CA ASN A 80 17.21 -46.14 -34.36
C ASN A 80 17.00 -46.36 -32.87
N TYR A 81 17.73 -45.64 -32.04
CA TYR A 81 17.50 -45.62 -30.60
C TYR A 81 16.57 -44.46 -30.27
N VAL A 82 15.48 -44.74 -29.56
CA VAL A 82 14.57 -43.74 -29.01
C VAL A 82 14.59 -43.86 -27.50
N ASP A 83 14.86 -42.74 -26.83
CA ASP A 83 14.79 -42.69 -25.38
C ASP A 83 13.31 -42.68 -24.96
N PRO A 84 12.88 -43.57 -24.05
CA PRO A 84 11.50 -43.57 -23.58
C PRO A 84 11.24 -42.28 -22.79
N ILE A 85 10.28 -41.49 -23.25
CA ILE A 85 9.87 -40.25 -22.57
C ILE A 85 9.18 -40.63 -21.25
N ASN A 86 9.83 -40.36 -20.11
CA ASN A 86 9.25 -40.60 -18.80
C ASN A 86 8.30 -39.45 -18.40
N TYR A 87 7.04 -39.55 -18.79
CA TYR A 87 6.00 -38.57 -18.48
C TYR A 87 5.84 -38.32 -16.96
N THR A 88 6.11 -39.34 -16.13
CA THR A 88 6.07 -39.25 -14.67
C THR A 88 7.13 -38.30 -14.12
N GLU A 89 8.38 -38.41 -14.60
CA GLU A 89 9.47 -37.51 -14.20
C GLU A 89 9.23 -36.09 -14.68
N ILE A 90 8.75 -35.93 -15.90
CA ILE A 90 8.39 -34.61 -16.46
C ILE A 90 7.31 -33.95 -15.59
N PHE A 91 6.27 -34.69 -15.22
CA PHE A 91 5.18 -34.18 -14.39
C PHE A 91 5.65 -33.77 -12.97
N ILE A 92 6.48 -34.61 -12.32
CA ILE A 92 7.04 -34.33 -10.99
C ILE A 92 7.93 -33.08 -11.03
N ASN A 93 8.74 -32.91 -12.07
CA ASN A 93 9.60 -31.73 -12.23
C ASN A 93 8.77 -30.45 -12.42
N ILE A 94 7.72 -30.49 -13.24
CA ILE A 94 6.81 -29.34 -13.43
C ILE A 94 6.13 -28.97 -12.12
N LEU A 95 5.63 -29.96 -11.36
CA LEU A 95 4.96 -29.72 -10.09
C LEU A 95 5.90 -29.09 -9.05
N THR A 96 7.14 -29.58 -8.98
CA THR A 96 8.16 -29.09 -8.04
C THR A 96 8.50 -27.61 -8.28
N ILE A 97 8.48 -27.16 -9.54
CA ILE A 97 8.71 -25.75 -9.90
C ILE A 97 7.43 -24.91 -9.74
N ALA A 98 6.26 -25.45 -10.11
CA ALA A 98 5.02 -24.69 -10.11
C ALA A 98 4.48 -24.40 -8.69
N VAL A 99 4.60 -25.35 -7.76
CA VAL A 99 4.09 -25.22 -6.38
C VAL A 99 4.66 -24.00 -5.63
N PRO A 100 6.00 -23.76 -5.57
CA PRO A 100 6.54 -22.60 -4.86
C PRO A 100 6.14 -21.26 -5.52
N ILE A 101 6.04 -21.23 -6.85
CA ILE A 101 5.60 -20.02 -7.59
C ILE A 101 4.15 -19.67 -7.24
N ILE A 102 3.25 -20.66 -7.22
CA ILE A 102 1.85 -20.45 -6.88
C ILE A 102 1.70 -19.95 -5.43
N ILE A 103 2.45 -20.54 -4.48
CA ILE A 103 2.47 -20.11 -3.08
C ILE A 103 2.96 -18.66 -2.97
N ALA A 104 4.05 -18.31 -3.66
CA ALA A 104 4.59 -16.95 -3.67
C ALA A 104 3.59 -15.94 -4.23
N VAL A 105 2.92 -16.26 -5.35
CA VAL A 105 1.89 -15.38 -5.95
C VAL A 105 0.72 -15.15 -5.00
N ILE A 106 0.24 -16.21 -4.32
CA ILE A 106 -0.86 -16.08 -3.34
C ILE A 106 -0.42 -15.25 -2.12
N PHE A 107 0.78 -15.49 -1.62
CA PHE A 107 1.33 -14.77 -0.47
C PHE A 107 1.55 -13.28 -0.77
N PHE A 108 2.23 -12.95 -1.88
CA PHE A 108 2.46 -11.57 -2.29
C PHE A 108 1.17 -10.86 -2.73
N GLY A 109 0.22 -11.57 -3.33
CA GLY A 109 -1.10 -11.03 -3.65
C GLY A 109 -1.87 -10.58 -2.40
N ARG A 110 -1.83 -11.37 -1.32
CA ARG A 110 -2.42 -10.97 -0.03
C ARG A 110 -1.67 -9.83 0.67
N LEU A 111 -0.34 -9.76 0.53
CA LEU A 111 0.48 -8.69 1.09
C LEU A 111 0.19 -7.34 0.42
N LEU A 112 0.12 -7.31 -0.92
CA LEU A 112 -0.20 -6.11 -1.69
C LEU A 112 -1.62 -5.60 -1.40
N GLY A 113 -2.57 -6.50 -1.16
CA GLY A 113 -3.92 -6.13 -0.70
C GLY A 113 -3.94 -5.44 0.67
N GLN A 114 -3.04 -5.84 1.59
CA GLN A 114 -2.91 -5.18 2.89
C GLN A 114 -2.13 -3.86 2.82
N ALA A 115 -1.15 -3.73 1.92
CA ALA A 115 -0.40 -2.49 1.72
C ALA A 115 -1.28 -1.32 1.25
N GLN A 116 -2.33 -1.58 0.46
CA GLN A 116 -3.33 -0.58 0.10
C GLN A 116 -4.30 -0.23 1.25
N SER A 117 -4.46 -1.11 2.25
CA SER A 117 -5.26 -0.84 3.44
C SER A 117 -4.51 -0.01 4.49
N ILE A 118 -3.18 -0.13 4.58
CA ILE A 118 -2.34 0.68 5.48
C ILE A 118 -2.30 2.16 5.01
N ASN A 119 -2.44 2.41 3.70
CA ASN A 119 -2.49 3.78 3.15
C ASN A 119 -3.78 4.55 3.48
N LYS A 120 -4.85 3.89 3.95
CA LYS A 120 -6.10 4.58 4.28
C LYS A 120 -6.10 5.24 5.66
N GLU A 121 -5.20 4.80 6.55
CA GLU A 121 -5.09 5.36 7.91
C GLU A 121 -3.97 6.42 8.02
N ASN A 122 -2.92 6.32 7.20
CA ASN A 122 -1.78 7.25 7.26
C ASN A 122 -1.93 8.54 6.41
N MET A 123 -3.00 8.71 5.62
CA MET A 123 -3.31 9.99 4.95
C MET A 123 -3.95 11.05 5.88
N GLY A 124 -4.11 10.73 7.18
CA GLY A 124 -4.62 11.66 8.19
C GLY A 124 -3.57 12.55 8.85
N PHE A 125 -2.27 12.32 8.59
CA PHE A 125 -1.17 12.93 9.34
C PHE A 125 -1.08 14.47 9.26
N GLY A 126 -1.78 15.12 8.33
CA GLY A 126 -1.77 16.59 8.18
C GLY A 126 -3.12 17.30 8.32
N LYS A 127 -4.22 16.57 8.54
CA LYS A 127 -5.57 17.17 8.66
C LYS A 127 -5.91 17.42 10.12
N ALA A 128 -6.36 18.62 10.45
CA ALA A 128 -6.82 18.96 11.78
C ALA A 128 -8.06 18.12 12.14
N ARG A 129 -7.99 17.35 13.24
CA ARG A 129 -9.13 16.66 13.87
C ARG A 129 -9.98 17.64 14.70
N ALA A 130 -10.15 18.87 14.22
CA ALA A 130 -10.96 19.87 14.89
C ALA A 130 -12.40 19.37 15.00
N LYS A 131 -12.91 19.24 16.23
CA LYS A 131 -14.29 18.85 16.48
C LYS A 131 -15.18 20.01 16.07
N LEU A 132 -15.88 19.87 14.94
CA LEU A 132 -16.92 20.82 14.56
C LEU A 132 -18.08 20.67 15.55
N TYR A 133 -18.27 21.67 16.41
CA TYR A 133 -19.53 21.80 17.12
C TYR A 133 -20.52 22.40 16.13
N GLY A 134 -21.23 21.52 15.41
CA GLY A 134 -22.34 21.91 14.56
C GLY A 134 -23.53 22.45 15.37
N PRO A 135 -24.46 23.15 14.71
CA PRO A 135 -25.64 23.75 15.33
C PRO A 135 -26.60 22.76 16.02
N ASP A 136 -26.40 21.44 15.83
CA ASP A 136 -27.21 20.34 16.37
C ASP A 136 -26.83 19.89 17.80
N LYS A 137 -25.72 20.37 18.38
CA LYS A 137 -25.42 20.11 19.80
C LYS A 137 -26.10 21.16 20.68
N LYS A 138 -26.51 20.73 21.89
CA LYS A 138 -27.09 21.61 22.92
C LYS A 138 -26.22 22.85 23.09
N ARG A 139 -26.76 24.00 22.70
CA ARG A 139 -26.08 25.29 22.72
C ARG A 139 -25.90 25.72 24.17
N VAL A 140 -24.69 26.18 24.49
CA VAL A 140 -24.39 26.82 25.78
C VAL A 140 -24.59 28.32 25.57
N LEU A 141 -25.31 28.98 26.46
CA LEU A 141 -25.55 30.42 26.45
C LEU A 141 -24.86 31.10 27.65
N PHE A 142 -24.80 32.43 27.68
CA PHE A 142 -24.24 33.14 28.84
C PHE A 142 -25.04 32.90 30.12
N THR A 143 -26.32 32.56 30.00
CA THR A 143 -27.18 32.14 31.11
C THR A 143 -26.74 30.82 31.75
N ASP A 144 -26.02 29.97 31.01
CA ASP A 144 -25.51 28.68 31.50
C ASP A 144 -24.15 28.83 32.20
N VAL A 145 -23.55 30.02 32.16
CA VAL A 145 -22.27 30.34 32.81
C VAL A 145 -22.56 31.16 34.07
N ALA A 146 -22.22 30.65 35.24
CA ALA A 146 -22.39 31.38 36.50
C ALA A 146 -21.20 32.34 36.75
N GLY A 147 -21.50 33.57 37.19
CA GLY A 147 -20.50 34.56 37.60
C GLY A 147 -19.70 35.17 36.45
N ASN A 148 -18.55 35.79 36.78
CA ASN A 148 -17.65 36.48 35.83
C ASN A 148 -18.36 37.51 34.94
N GLU A 149 -19.21 38.34 35.54
CA GLU A 149 -20.03 39.34 34.81
C GLU A 149 -19.18 40.32 33.99
N ALA A 150 -18.00 40.72 34.48
CA ALA A 150 -17.06 41.55 33.74
C ALA A 150 -16.61 40.87 32.43
N ALA A 151 -16.19 39.60 32.50
CA ALA A 151 -15.77 38.86 31.31
C ALA A 151 -16.95 38.60 30.34
N LYS A 152 -18.16 38.36 30.84
CA LYS A 152 -19.36 38.25 30.00
C LYS A 152 -19.66 39.56 29.28
N GLN A 153 -19.50 40.69 29.95
CA GLN A 153 -19.69 42.01 29.35
C GLN A 153 -18.67 42.25 28.23
N ASP A 154 -17.38 42.01 28.48
CA ASP A 154 -16.34 42.17 27.45
C ASP A 154 -16.58 41.24 26.25
N LEU A 155 -16.96 39.98 26.51
CA LEU A 155 -17.27 39.01 25.47
C LEU A 155 -18.61 39.29 24.75
N SER A 156 -19.51 40.06 25.35
CA SER A 156 -20.76 40.47 24.68
C SER A 156 -20.50 41.39 23.49
N GLU A 157 -19.41 42.16 23.51
CA GLU A 157 -18.99 42.97 22.36
C GLU A 157 -18.54 42.08 21.19
N VAL A 158 -17.82 41.00 21.50
CA VAL A 158 -17.41 39.98 20.53
C VAL A 158 -18.64 39.31 19.90
N VAL A 159 -19.67 39.04 20.69
CA VAL A 159 -20.95 38.51 20.21
C VAL A 159 -21.68 39.51 19.31
N ASP A 160 -21.80 40.79 19.70
CA ASP A 160 -22.45 41.81 18.87
C ASP A 160 -21.73 41.97 17.53
N PHE A 161 -20.40 41.92 17.54
CA PHE A 161 -19.61 41.95 16.32
C PHE A 161 -19.92 40.76 15.40
N LEU A 162 -19.91 39.53 15.91
CA LEU A 162 -20.20 38.34 15.10
C LEU A 162 -21.63 38.35 14.53
N LYS A 163 -22.58 38.94 15.24
CA LYS A 163 -23.97 39.12 14.76
C LYS A 163 -24.11 40.26 13.75
N ASN A 164 -23.38 41.36 13.96
CA ASN A 164 -23.55 42.62 13.22
C ASN A 164 -22.21 43.15 12.64
N PRO A 165 -21.43 42.38 11.86
CA PRO A 165 -20.08 42.79 11.43
C PRO A 165 -20.08 44.09 10.61
N LYS A 166 -21.10 44.28 9.75
CA LYS A 166 -21.28 45.49 8.91
C LYS A 166 -21.39 46.79 9.70
N LYS A 167 -21.85 46.74 10.96
CA LYS A 167 -21.95 47.92 11.84
C LYS A 167 -20.55 48.44 12.17
N TYR A 168 -19.60 47.54 12.42
CA TYR A 168 -18.23 47.86 12.81
C TYR A 168 -17.36 48.25 11.62
N GLU A 169 -17.54 47.59 10.47
CA GLU A 169 -16.88 47.96 9.21
C GLU A 169 -17.21 49.41 8.79
N LYS A 170 -18.49 49.81 8.88
CA LYS A 170 -18.93 51.18 8.54
C LYS A 170 -18.35 52.25 9.46
N LEU A 171 -18.05 51.88 10.71
CA LEU A 171 -17.42 52.77 11.69
C LEU A 171 -15.89 52.83 11.53
N GLY A 172 -15.31 52.01 10.64
CA GLY A 172 -13.86 51.90 10.49
C GLY A 172 -13.17 51.32 11.74
N ALA A 173 -13.93 50.65 12.61
CA ALA A 173 -13.40 50.09 13.85
C ALA A 173 -12.54 48.86 13.53
N LYS A 174 -11.33 48.79 14.11
CA LYS A 174 -10.46 47.63 13.98
C LYS A 174 -11.02 46.48 14.83
N ILE A 175 -11.28 45.36 14.19
CA ILE A 175 -11.88 44.20 14.82
C ILE A 175 -10.82 43.49 15.69
N PRO A 176 -11.15 43.07 16.92
CA PRO A 176 -10.26 42.23 17.71
C PRO A 176 -10.06 40.89 17.02
N ARG A 177 -8.80 40.60 16.64
CA ARG A 177 -8.43 39.35 15.94
C ARG A 177 -8.49 38.12 16.85
N GLY A 178 -8.40 38.33 18.16
CA GLY A 178 -8.57 37.28 19.14
C GLY A 178 -8.72 37.76 20.57
N VAL A 179 -9.06 36.82 21.43
CA VAL A 179 -9.25 37.02 22.88
C VAL A 179 -8.48 35.93 23.61
N LEU A 180 -7.71 36.30 24.64
CA LEU A 180 -7.05 35.35 25.53
C LEU A 180 -7.82 35.27 26.85
N LEU A 181 -8.35 34.09 27.16
CA LEU A 181 -8.98 33.78 28.43
C LEU A 181 -7.92 33.21 29.38
N ALA A 182 -7.65 33.95 30.45
CA ALA A 182 -6.65 33.60 31.44
C ALA A 182 -7.28 33.38 32.82
N GLY A 183 -6.73 32.44 33.58
CA GLY A 183 -7.10 32.21 34.97
C GLY A 183 -6.85 30.78 35.40
N ASP A 184 -7.12 30.46 36.65
CA ASP A 184 -6.88 29.14 37.22
C ASP A 184 -7.66 28.02 36.49
N PRO A 185 -7.18 26.77 36.53
CA PRO A 185 -7.91 25.63 35.98
C PRO A 185 -9.28 25.49 36.67
N GLY A 186 -10.31 25.11 35.89
CA GLY A 186 -11.67 24.91 36.40
C GLY A 186 -12.53 26.18 36.51
N THR A 187 -12.02 27.37 36.14
CA THR A 187 -12.76 28.65 36.13
C THR A 187 -13.78 28.83 34.98
N GLY A 188 -13.99 27.78 34.17
CA GLY A 188 -15.00 27.81 33.11
C GLY A 188 -14.57 28.49 31.80
N LYS A 189 -13.27 28.68 31.53
CA LYS A 189 -12.76 29.27 30.27
C LYS A 189 -13.33 28.61 29.00
N THR A 190 -13.27 27.29 28.91
CA THR A 190 -13.82 26.51 27.80
C THR A 190 -15.34 26.64 27.69
N LEU A 191 -16.04 26.76 28.83
CA LEU A 191 -17.49 26.94 28.87
C LEU A 191 -17.87 28.34 28.39
N MET A 192 -17.12 29.36 28.80
CA MET A 192 -17.29 30.74 28.36
C MET A 192 -17.11 30.88 26.85
N ALA A 193 -16.04 30.30 26.28
CA ALA A 193 -15.81 30.33 24.83
C ALA A 193 -16.95 29.66 24.03
N ARG A 194 -17.51 28.56 24.55
CA ARG A 194 -18.70 27.92 23.96
C ARG A 194 -19.94 28.78 24.08
N ALA A 195 -20.11 29.50 25.19
CA ALA A 195 -21.21 30.43 25.39
C ALA A 195 -21.18 31.58 24.37
N VAL A 196 -20.00 32.16 24.09
CA VAL A 196 -19.83 33.19 23.04
C VAL A 196 -20.30 32.68 21.68
N ALA A 197 -19.90 31.46 21.30
CA ALA A 197 -20.32 30.87 20.03
C ALA A 197 -21.82 30.57 19.98
N GLY A 198 -22.40 30.10 21.09
CA GLY A 198 -23.82 29.83 21.22
C GLY A 198 -24.67 31.10 21.14
N GLU A 199 -24.23 32.16 21.81
CA GLU A 199 -24.85 33.49 21.78
C GLU A 199 -24.79 34.10 20.39
N ALA A 200 -23.63 34.05 19.73
CA ALA A 200 -23.43 34.54 18.37
C ALA A 200 -24.08 33.67 17.29
N ASN A 201 -24.45 32.42 17.62
CA ASN A 201 -24.99 31.42 16.69
C ASN A 201 -24.05 31.17 15.49
N VAL A 202 -22.76 30.99 15.77
CA VAL A 202 -21.72 30.75 14.75
C VAL A 202 -21.05 29.39 14.94
N PRO A 203 -20.46 28.79 13.88
CA PRO A 203 -19.69 27.57 14.00
C PRO A 203 -18.53 27.72 15.01
N PHE A 204 -18.35 26.69 15.84
CA PHE A 204 -17.31 26.63 16.86
C PHE A 204 -16.33 25.49 16.56
N PHE A 205 -15.08 25.85 16.24
CA PHE A 205 -13.98 24.93 16.03
C PHE A 205 -13.14 24.89 17.30
N SER A 206 -12.95 23.72 17.90
CA SER A 206 -12.15 23.57 19.12
C SER A 206 -11.01 22.59 18.91
N ILE A 207 -9.83 22.97 19.40
CA ILE A 207 -8.60 22.17 19.42
C ILE A 207 -7.86 22.43 20.73
N SER A 208 -7.11 21.44 21.24
CA SER A 208 -6.17 21.68 22.34
C SER A 208 -4.81 22.10 21.77
N GLY A 209 -4.11 23.02 22.43
CA GLY A 209 -2.76 23.45 22.12
C GLY A 209 -1.79 22.28 22.11
N SER A 210 -2.00 21.28 22.98
CA SER A 210 -1.20 20.05 22.99
C SER A 210 -1.34 19.22 21.70
N GLU A 211 -2.43 19.36 20.93
CA GLU A 211 -2.57 18.67 19.63
C GLU A 211 -1.66 19.25 18.54
N PHE A 212 -1.05 20.41 18.80
CA PHE A 212 -0.09 21.05 17.91
C PHE A 212 1.36 20.72 18.25
N ALA A 213 1.64 20.28 19.48
CA ALA A 213 2.95 19.83 19.93
C ALA A 213 3.13 18.36 19.55
N GLU A 214 3.83 18.07 18.47
CA GLU A 214 3.98 16.71 17.93
C GLU A 214 5.46 16.39 17.67
N MET A 215 5.83 15.12 17.82
CA MET A 215 7.22 14.69 17.59
C MET A 215 7.70 14.80 16.13
N PHE A 216 6.78 15.06 15.20
CA PHE A 216 7.03 15.10 13.76
C PHE A 216 7.05 16.55 13.25
N VAL A 217 8.22 16.98 12.76
CA VAL A 217 8.43 18.34 12.25
C VAL A 217 7.40 18.72 11.18
N GLY A 218 6.73 19.86 11.39
CA GLY A 218 5.82 20.47 10.41
C GLY A 218 4.39 19.93 10.44
N VAL A 219 4.08 18.94 11.27
CA VAL A 219 2.71 18.42 11.43
C VAL A 219 1.83 19.46 12.13
N GLY A 220 2.32 20.09 13.20
CA GLY A 220 1.60 21.16 13.91
C GLY A 220 1.21 22.32 12.97
N ALA A 221 2.19 22.87 12.23
CA ALA A 221 1.96 23.94 11.26
C ALA A 221 0.94 23.56 10.16
N SER A 222 0.96 22.32 9.66
CA SER A 222 -0.05 21.87 8.68
C SER A 222 -1.46 21.84 9.25
N ARG A 223 -1.62 21.38 10.51
CA ARG A 223 -2.91 21.36 11.21
C ARG A 223 -3.44 22.77 11.42
N VAL A 224 -2.58 23.72 11.79
CA VAL A 224 -2.94 25.14 11.93
C VAL A 224 -3.52 25.67 10.61
N ARG A 225 -2.84 25.46 9.48
CA ARG A 225 -3.35 25.90 8.16
C ARG A 225 -4.71 25.29 7.81
N ASP A 226 -4.88 23.98 8.03
CA ASP A 226 -6.15 23.29 7.75
C ASP A 226 -7.28 23.79 8.66
N LEU A 227 -7.00 24.02 9.95
CA LEU A 227 -7.96 24.58 10.90
C LEU A 227 -8.43 25.97 10.47
N PHE A 228 -7.49 26.87 10.17
CA PHE A 228 -7.79 28.23 9.75
C PHE A 228 -8.51 28.25 8.39
N SER A 229 -8.13 27.38 7.44
CA SER A 229 -8.84 27.24 6.16
C SER A 229 -10.29 26.79 6.34
N LYS A 230 -10.56 25.83 7.24
CA LYS A 230 -11.92 25.38 7.56
C LYS A 230 -12.75 26.47 8.23
N ALA A 231 -12.16 27.22 9.17
CA ALA A 231 -12.83 28.33 9.83
C ALA A 231 -13.19 29.45 8.84
N LYS A 232 -12.24 29.83 7.96
CA LYS A 232 -12.45 30.83 6.88
C LYS A 232 -13.62 30.44 5.97
N LYS A 233 -13.74 29.16 5.59
CA LYS A 233 -14.86 28.65 4.77
C LYS A 233 -16.22 28.70 5.46
N ASN A 234 -16.25 28.75 6.79
CA ASN A 234 -17.46 28.76 7.61
C ASN A 234 -17.65 30.10 8.33
N ALA A 235 -17.02 31.19 7.85
CA ALA A 235 -17.14 32.50 8.44
C ALA A 235 -18.59 33.04 8.35
N PRO A 236 -19.10 33.76 9.36
CA PRO A 236 -18.43 34.10 10.62
C PRO A 236 -18.28 32.87 11.54
N SER A 237 -17.11 32.67 12.15
CA SER A 237 -16.84 31.51 13.01
C SER A 237 -15.83 31.80 14.13
N ILE A 238 -15.80 30.92 15.13
CA ILE A 238 -14.86 30.99 16.25
C ILE A 238 -13.91 29.80 16.22
N ILE A 239 -12.61 30.07 16.33
CA ILE A 239 -11.57 29.08 16.63
C ILE A 239 -11.25 29.17 18.11
N PHE A 240 -11.42 28.09 18.85
CA PHE A 240 -11.02 27.98 20.25
C PHE A 240 -9.80 27.08 20.41
N ILE A 241 -8.72 27.62 20.99
CA ILE A 241 -7.50 26.90 21.31
C ILE A 241 -7.38 26.83 22.84
N ASP A 242 -7.65 25.65 23.41
CA ASP A 242 -7.41 25.42 24.84
C ASP A 242 -5.93 25.16 25.10
N GLU A 243 -5.44 25.39 26.32
CA GLU A 243 -4.03 25.13 26.69
C GLU A 243 -3.02 25.70 25.68
N ILE A 244 -3.22 26.95 25.24
CA ILE A 244 -2.33 27.61 24.27
C ILE A 244 -0.88 27.70 24.77
N ASP A 245 -0.69 27.66 26.10
CA ASP A 245 0.61 27.59 26.73
C ASP A 245 1.42 26.39 26.24
N ALA A 246 0.82 25.28 25.83
CA ALA A 246 1.57 24.14 25.27
C ALA A 246 2.47 24.50 24.08
N VAL A 247 2.05 25.44 23.22
CA VAL A 247 2.81 25.85 22.01
C VAL A 247 3.37 27.27 22.06
N ALA A 248 2.92 28.09 23.01
CA ALA A 248 3.26 29.50 23.09
C ALA A 248 4.27 29.83 24.20
N HIS A 249 5.13 28.86 24.60
CA HIS A 249 6.15 29.06 25.62
C HIS A 249 7.21 30.10 25.21
N LYS A 250 7.66 30.91 26.19
CA LYS A 250 8.80 31.83 26.03
C LYS A 250 10.06 31.09 25.54
N ARG A 251 10.80 31.80 24.68
CA ARG A 251 12.02 31.32 24.03
C ARG A 251 13.13 31.04 25.05
N ASP A 252 13.46 29.78 25.29
CA ASP A 252 14.66 29.41 26.03
C ASP A 252 15.87 29.35 25.09
N ALA A 253 16.93 30.10 25.42
CA ALA A 253 18.15 30.25 24.61
C ALA A 253 19.01 28.97 24.46
N ARG A 254 18.50 27.78 24.84
CA ARG A 254 19.21 26.49 24.79
C ARG A 254 18.48 25.54 23.83
N GLY A 255 18.76 25.75 22.55
CA GLY A 255 18.09 25.10 21.43
C GLY A 255 18.28 23.58 21.33
N GLY A 256 17.23 22.93 20.86
CA GLY A 256 17.24 21.54 20.40
C GLY A 256 15.83 20.96 20.24
N ALA A 257 14.98 21.12 21.27
CA ALA A 257 13.65 20.51 21.32
C ALA A 257 12.48 21.44 20.91
N GLY A 258 12.62 22.77 21.05
CA GLY A 258 11.51 23.73 20.83
C GLY A 258 11.30 24.24 19.39
N ARG A 259 12.01 23.70 18.40
CA ARG A 259 11.97 24.24 17.02
C ARG A 259 10.65 23.97 16.30
N GLU A 260 9.93 22.91 16.71
CA GLU A 260 8.63 22.52 16.15
C GLU A 260 7.49 23.37 16.72
N ASP A 261 7.47 23.53 18.05
CA ASP A 261 6.54 24.42 18.75
C ASP A 261 6.66 25.85 18.22
N GLU A 262 7.88 26.37 18.07
CA GLU A 262 8.17 27.69 17.49
C GLU A 262 7.63 27.82 16.05
N GLN A 263 7.83 26.78 15.23
CA GLN A 263 7.34 26.79 13.86
C GLN A 263 5.80 26.82 13.83
N THR A 264 5.16 26.07 14.72
CA THR A 264 3.71 26.02 14.81
C THR A 264 3.11 27.31 15.38
N LEU A 265 3.73 27.91 16.40
CA LEU A 265 3.37 29.21 16.95
C LEU A 265 3.47 30.31 15.87
N ASN A 266 4.60 30.37 15.16
CA ASN A 266 4.77 31.31 14.05
C ASN A 266 3.70 31.12 12.97
N GLN A 267 3.30 29.88 12.70
CA GLN A 267 2.21 29.62 11.75
C GLN A 267 0.86 30.14 12.25
N ILE A 268 0.57 30.04 13.57
CA ILE A 268 -0.64 30.64 14.16
C ILE A 268 -0.60 32.16 13.99
N LEU A 269 0.53 32.80 14.32
CA LEU A 269 0.70 34.25 14.17
C LEU A 269 0.53 34.71 12.72
N VAL A 270 1.14 33.99 11.76
CA VAL A 270 0.99 34.29 10.32
C VAL A 270 -0.46 34.15 9.87
N GLU A 271 -1.18 33.13 10.31
CA GLU A 271 -2.59 32.97 9.96
C GLU A 271 -3.48 34.02 10.64
N MET A 272 -3.15 34.44 11.86
CA MET A 272 -3.84 35.53 12.57
C MET A 272 -3.59 36.90 11.93
N ASP A 273 -2.38 37.13 11.42
CA ASP A 273 -2.02 38.39 10.75
C ASP A 273 -2.54 38.48 9.33
N GLY A 274 -2.62 37.34 8.64
CA GLY A 274 -3.24 37.20 7.32
C GLY A 274 -4.77 37.33 7.32
N PHE A 275 -5.39 37.60 8.48
CA PHE A 275 -6.78 38.03 8.53
C PHE A 275 -6.91 39.51 8.18
N ASP A 276 -7.35 39.74 6.95
CA ASP A 276 -7.98 41.00 6.58
C ASP A 276 -9.26 41.21 7.40
N ASN A 277 -9.63 42.48 7.59
CA ASN A 277 -10.78 42.91 8.40
C ASN A 277 -12.12 42.27 7.96
N GLU A 278 -12.18 41.63 6.80
CA GLU A 278 -13.40 41.04 6.21
C GLU A 278 -13.58 39.54 6.50
N SER A 279 -12.58 38.88 7.10
CA SER A 279 -12.58 37.41 7.20
C SER A 279 -13.58 36.84 8.23
N GLY A 280 -14.06 37.65 9.18
CA GLY A 280 -15.12 37.25 10.13
C GLY A 280 -14.77 36.08 11.06
N VAL A 281 -13.48 35.75 11.20
CA VAL A 281 -13.01 34.67 12.08
C VAL A 281 -12.39 35.28 13.33
N ILE A 282 -12.77 34.76 14.51
CA ILE A 282 -12.21 35.19 15.80
C ILE A 282 -11.52 34.01 16.47
N VAL A 283 -10.30 34.25 16.95
CA VAL A 283 -9.53 33.26 17.70
C VAL A 283 -9.69 33.51 19.20
N ILE A 284 -10.25 32.56 19.94
CA ILE A 284 -10.29 32.59 21.41
C ILE A 284 -9.29 31.56 21.91
N ALA A 285 -8.29 32.00 22.67
CA ALA A 285 -7.32 31.11 23.30
C ALA A 285 -7.56 31.02 24.81
N ALA A 286 -7.26 29.90 25.44
CA ALA A 286 -7.31 29.74 26.89
C ALA A 286 -5.97 29.26 27.44
N THR A 287 -5.57 29.80 28.59
CA THR A 287 -4.36 29.39 29.30
C THR A 287 -4.60 29.37 30.81
N ASN A 288 -3.86 28.52 31.52
CA ASN A 288 -3.74 28.57 32.97
C ASN A 288 -2.47 29.33 33.42
N ARG A 289 -1.56 29.64 32.51
CA ARG A 289 -0.20 30.13 32.79
C ARG A 289 0.18 31.28 31.85
N VAL A 290 -0.40 32.46 32.09
CA VAL A 290 -0.10 33.65 31.29
C VAL A 290 1.36 34.07 31.40
N ASP A 291 2.00 33.80 32.54
CA ASP A 291 3.40 34.11 32.82
C ASP A 291 4.39 33.43 31.86
N MET A 292 3.99 32.28 31.30
CA MET A 292 4.79 31.44 30.41
C MET A 292 4.67 31.78 28.93
N LEU A 293 3.72 32.64 28.55
CA LEU A 293 3.45 32.98 27.15
C LEU A 293 4.47 34.01 26.61
N ASP A 294 4.94 33.80 25.37
CA ASP A 294 5.73 34.78 24.57
C ASP A 294 4.88 36.01 24.17
#